data_AF-A0A7Y1ZDF9-F1
#
_entry.id   AF-A0A7Y1ZDF9-F1
#
_cell.length_a   1.000
_cell.length_b   1.000
_cell.length_c   1.000
_cell.angle_alpha   90.00
_cell.angle_beta   90.00
_cell.angle_gamma   90.00
#
_symmetry.space_group_name_H-M   'P 1'
#
loop_
_entity.id
_entity.type
_entity.pdbx_description
1 polymer ?
#
loop_
_entity_poly.entity_id
_entity_poly.type
_entity_poly.pdbx_seq_one_letter_code
_entity_poly.pdbx_strand_id
1 'polypeptide(L)' 'VEGVIDLKGLKDEVTQHEKLDVLNGIAYNGEPNILYVTGKNWDKLFKIEIVKK' A
#
# COMPACT_ATOMS: atom_id res chain seq x y z
N VAL A 1 15.49 12.93 4.26
CA VAL A 1 14.14 12.48 3.84
C VAL A 1 13.58 13.55 2.94
N GLU A 2 13.21 13.21 1.70
CA GLU A 2 12.76 14.17 0.67
C GLU A 2 11.23 14.25 0.56
N GLY A 3 10.51 13.30 1.16
CA GLY A 3 9.05 13.26 1.22
C GLY A 3 8.59 12.16 2.17
N VAL A 4 7.34 12.25 2.64
CA VAL A 4 6.71 11.25 3.51
C VAL A 4 5.30 10.99 2.97
N ILE A 5 4.95 9.71 2.86
CA ILE A 5 3.59 9.26 2.54
C ILE A 5 3.09 8.47 3.76
N ASP A 6 1.95 8.86 4.32
CA ASP A 6 1.30 8.09 5.39
C ASP A 6 0.35 7.07 4.75
N LEU A 7 0.62 5.79 5.00
CA LEU A 7 -0.16 4.65 4.51
C LEU A 7 -1.00 3.99 5.61
N LYS A 8 -1.10 4.63 6.79
CA LYS A 8 -2.04 4.20 7.83
C LYS A 8 -3.48 4.24 7.30
N GLY A 9 -4.30 3.32 7.76
CA GLY A 9 -5.70 3.17 7.33
C GLY A 9 -5.90 2.23 6.14
N LEU A 10 -4.86 1.94 5.33
CA LEU A 10 -5.02 0.96 4.24
C LEU A 10 -5.44 -0.44 4.73
N LYS A 11 -5.05 -0.81 5.95
CA LYS A 11 -5.47 -2.07 6.59
C LYS A 11 -6.98 -2.08 6.88
N ASP A 12 -7.59 -0.93 7.15
CA ASP A 12 -9.02 -0.85 7.48
C ASP A 12 -9.88 -0.97 6.21
N GLU A 13 -9.28 -0.69 5.04
CA GLU A 13 -9.90 -0.77 3.72
C GLU A 13 -9.83 -2.17 3.10
N VAL A 14 -9.27 -3.17 3.78
CA VAL A 14 -9.26 -4.58 3.32
C VAL A 14 -10.27 -5.43 4.09
N THR A 15 -10.51 -6.67 3.66
CA THR A 15 -11.42 -7.55 4.38
C THR A 15 -10.85 -7.89 5.76
N GLN A 16 -11.62 -7.63 6.82
CA GLN A 16 -11.20 -7.91 8.18
C GLN A 16 -11.44 -9.39 8.52
N HIS A 17 -10.37 -10.12 8.86
CA HIS A 17 -10.43 -11.54 9.24
C HIS A 17 -9.29 -11.91 10.20
N GLU A 18 -9.42 -13.04 10.91
CA GLU A 18 -8.49 -13.44 11.98
C GLU A 18 -7.02 -13.53 11.54
N LYS A 19 -6.76 -13.90 10.28
CA LYS A 19 -5.40 -14.00 9.74
C LYS A 19 -4.84 -12.67 9.23
N LEU A 20 -5.59 -11.57 9.32
CA LEU A 20 -5.22 -10.29 8.74
C LEU A 20 -4.04 -9.69 9.52
N ASP A 21 -2.97 -9.33 8.82
CA ASP A 21 -1.72 -8.93 9.44
C ASP A 21 -1.21 -7.60 8.81
N VAL A 22 0.03 -7.23 9.09
CA VAL A 22 0.63 -5.93 8.80
C VAL A 22 0.91 -5.67 7.31
N LEU A 23 1.08 -4.39 6.97
CA LEU A 23 1.65 -3.94 5.70
C LEU A 23 3.07 -4.51 5.55
N ASN A 24 3.36 -5.14 4.41
CA ASN A 24 4.67 -5.77 4.17
C ASN A 24 5.08 -5.85 2.69
N GLY A 25 4.22 -5.45 1.75
CA GLY A 25 4.52 -5.49 0.31
C GLY A 25 4.54 -4.09 -0.27
N ILE A 26 5.68 -3.65 -0.79
CA ILE A 26 5.82 -2.41 -1.57
C ILE A 26 6.62 -2.74 -2.83
N ALA A 27 6.07 -2.39 -4.00
CA ALA A 27 6.73 -2.55 -5.29
C ALA A 27 6.64 -1.27 -6.11
N TYR A 28 7.72 -0.90 -6.79
CA TYR A 28 7.82 0.30 -7.63
C TYR A 28 8.29 0.01 -9.07
N ASN A 29 8.55 -1.26 -9.40
CA ASN A 29 9.06 -1.65 -10.72
C ASN A 29 7.89 -1.95 -11.67
N GLY A 30 7.40 -0.91 -12.32
CA GLY A 30 6.30 -1.00 -13.28
C GLY A 30 6.03 0.36 -13.92
N GLU A 31 4.88 0.94 -13.62
CA GLU A 31 4.49 2.24 -14.14
C GLU A 31 5.24 3.39 -13.42
N PRO A 32 5.72 4.41 -14.15
CA PRO A 32 6.36 5.58 -13.54
C PRO A 32 5.45 6.26 -12.52
N ASN A 33 6.01 6.67 -11.38
CA ASN A 33 5.30 7.34 -10.28
C ASN A 33 4.18 6.52 -9.64
N ILE A 34 4.12 5.21 -9.90
CA ILE A 34 3.17 4.31 -9.25
C ILE A 34 3.88 3.46 -8.20
N LEU A 35 3.27 3.35 -7.03
CA LEU A 35 3.61 2.37 -6.01
C LEU A 35 2.48 1.36 -5.88
N TYR A 36 2.82 0.07 -5.82
CA TYR A 36 1.90 -0.98 -5.48
C TYR A 36 2.15 -1.38 -4.03
N VAL A 37 1.12 -1.29 -3.19
CA VAL A 37 1.20 -1.55 -1.75
C VAL A 37 0.20 -2.63 -1.34
N THR A 38 0.65 -3.57 -0.53
CA THR A 38 -0.17 -4.62 0.07
C THR A 38 0.38 -5.06 1.43
N GLY A 39 -0.26 -6.04 2.06
CA GLY A 39 0.11 -6.58 3.35
C GLY A 39 -0.07 -8.09 3.43
N LYS A 40 0.32 -8.64 4.57
CA LYS A 40 0.19 -10.07 4.85
C LYS A 40 -1.29 -10.44 4.98
N ASN A 41 -1.71 -11.39 4.15
CA ASN A 41 -3.09 -11.85 4.05
C ASN A 41 -4.09 -10.73 3.73
N TRP A 42 -3.68 -9.72 2.96
CA TRP A 42 -4.61 -8.74 2.40
C TRP A 42 -5.25 -9.32 1.14
N ASP A 43 -6.55 -9.11 0.97
CA ASP A 43 -7.29 -9.49 -0.23
C ASP A 43 -7.21 -8.44 -1.35
N LYS A 44 -6.55 -7.31 -1.08
CA LYS A 44 -6.41 -6.17 -2.00
C LYS A 44 -4.96 -5.76 -2.22
N LEU A 45 -4.73 -5.19 -3.40
CA LEU A 45 -3.50 -4.50 -3.80
C LEU A 45 -3.87 -3.05 -4.10
N PHE A 46 -3.22 -2.11 -3.43
CA PHE A 46 -3.43 -0.68 -3.65
C PHE A 46 -2.45 -0.17 -4.69
N LYS A 47 -2.96 0.49 -5.72
CA LYS A 47 -2.17 1.25 -6.71
C LYS A 47 -2.18 2.72 -6.29
N ILE A 48 -1.03 3.25 -5.90
CA ILE A 48 -0.88 4.62 -5.40
C ILE A 48 -0.13 5.44 -6.45
N GLU A 49 -0.75 6.52 -6.92
CA GLU A 49 -0.11 7.47 -7.82
C GLU A 49 0.57 8.60 -7.03
N ILE A 50 1.84 8.85 -7.34
CA ILE A 50 2.61 9.96 -6.79
C ILE A 50 2.44 11.16 -7.70
N VAL A 51 1.63 12.11 -7.26
CA VAL A 51 1.42 13.38 -7.96
C VAL A 51 2.41 14.41 -7.43
N LYS A 52 3.23 15.00 -8.32
CA LYS A 52 4.08 16.15 -7.95
C LYS A 52 3.20 17.36 -7.69
N LYS A 53 3.47 18.07 -6.58
CA LYS A 53 2.92 19.41 -6.35
C LYS A 53 3.49 20.41 -7.34
#